data_AF-A0A933CZT6-F1
#
_entry.id   AF-A0A933CZT6-F1
#
_cell.length_a   1.000
_cell.length_b   1.000
_cell.length_c   1.000
_cell.angle_alpha   90.00
_cell.angle_beta   90.00
_cell.angle_gamma   90.00
#
_symmetry.space_group_name_H-M   'P 1'
#
loop_
_entity.id
_entity.type
_entity.pdbx_description
1 polymer ?
#
loop_
_entity_poly.entity_id
_entity_poly.type
_entity_poly.pdbx_seq_one_letter_code
_entity_poly.pdbx_strand_id
1 'polypeptide(L)' 'MIDFKRRKDDVPANTIIEEVEPGYMLNDKVLHHAKVIVSAAPEPRADSESVEKNKDVEET' A
#
# COMPACT_ATOMS: atom_id res chain seq x y z
N MET A 1 -13.13 -1.36 20.54
CA MET A 1 -13.29 -1.23 19.08
C MET A 1 -12.36 -0.11 18.65
N ILE A 2 -11.32 -0.39 17.88
CA ILE A 2 -10.31 0.62 17.47
C ILE A 2 -10.74 1.15 16.10
N ASP A 3 -11.08 2.44 16.03
CA ASP A 3 -11.54 3.12 14.82
C ASP A 3 -10.36 3.58 13.94
N PHE A 4 -10.00 2.76 12.95
CA PHE A 4 -8.90 3.03 12.01
C PHE A 4 -9.17 4.18 11.04
N LYS A 5 -10.43 4.61 10.88
CA LYS A 5 -10.82 5.61 9.88
C LYS A 5 -10.36 7.03 10.24
N ARG A 6 -10.21 7.35 11.53
CA ARG A 6 -9.94 8.72 11.99
C ARG A 6 -8.46 9.13 11.87
N ARG A 7 -7.52 8.18 11.84
CA ARG A 7 -6.07 8.48 11.80
C ARG A 7 -5.53 8.78 10.40
N LYS A 8 -6.26 8.42 9.34
CA LYS A 8 -5.79 8.60 7.95
C LYS A 8 -5.66 10.08 7.57
N ASP A 9 -6.52 10.94 8.12
CA ASP A 9 -6.60 12.35 7.74
C ASP A 9 -5.61 13.24 8.53
N ASP A 10 -5.13 12.78 9.69
CA ASP A 10 -4.21 13.54 10.56
C ASP A 10 -2.72 13.30 10.26
N VAL A 11 -2.40 12.30 9.43
CA VAL A 11 -1.02 11.91 9.13
C VAL A 11 -0.67 12.36 7.70
N PRO A 12 0.43 13.11 7.50
CA PRO A 12 0.84 13.56 6.16
C PRO A 12 1.08 12.38 5.22
N ALA A 13 0.87 12.59 3.91
CA ALA A 13 1.02 11.56 2.88
C ALA A 13 2.42 10.92 2.89
N ASN A 14 2.51 9.68 2.41
CA ASN A 14 3.75 8.88 2.33
C ASN A 14 4.37 8.58 3.70
N THR A 15 3.55 8.56 4.75
CA THR A 15 3.99 8.23 6.12
C THR A 15 3.48 6.85 6.50
N ILE A 16 4.31 6.07 7.19
CA ILE A 16 3.94 4.76 7.71
C ILE A 16 2.98 4.94 8.89
N ILE A 17 1.80 4.35 8.81
CA ILE A 17 0.77 4.38 9.86
C ILE A 17 0.95 3.19 10.79
N GLU A 18 1.16 2.00 10.21
CA GLU A 18 1.20 0.75 10.95
C GLU A 18 2.06 -0.30 10.24
N GLU A 19 2.73 -1.13 11.04
CA GLU A 19 3.43 -2.32 10.60
C GLU A 19 2.56 -3.54 10.82
N VAL A 20 2.23 -4.23 9.73
CA VAL A 20 1.38 -5.42 9.73
C VAL A 20 2.21 -6.68 9.92
N GLU A 21 3.38 -6.72 9.28
CA GLU A 21 4.32 -7.83 9.36
C GLU A 21 5.76 -7.28 9.46
N PRO A 22 6.58 -7.81 10.39
CA PRO A 22 7.92 -7.29 10.60
C PRO A 22 8.90 -7.62 9.48
N GLY A 23 9.79 -6.65 9.25
CA GLY A 23 10.97 -6.81 8.43
C GLY A 23 12.14 -7.36 9.22
N TYR A 24 13.07 -8.01 8.54
CA TYR A 24 14.30 -8.52 9.14
C TYR A 24 15.51 -8.17 8.28
N MET A 25 16.59 -7.79 8.96
CA MET A 25 17.90 -7.54 8.37
C MET A 25 18.96 -8.36 9.11
N LEU A 26 19.93 -8.88 8.37
CA LEU A 26 21.12 -9.53 8.92
C LEU A 26 22.35 -8.76 8.45
N ASN A 27 23.01 -8.08 9.38
CA ASN A 27 24.03 -7.08 9.07
C ASN A 27 23.44 -6.06 8.07
N ASP A 28 24.08 -5.88 6.91
CA ASP A 28 23.61 -4.96 5.86
C ASP A 28 22.70 -5.62 4.82
N LYS A 29 22.31 -6.90 5.01
CA LYS A 29 21.47 -7.63 4.07
C LYS A 29 20.01 -7.66 4.53
N VAL A 30 19.11 -7.12 3.71
CA VAL A 30 17.66 -7.25 3.92
C VAL A 30 17.23 -8.68 3.61
N LEU A 31 16.60 -9.34 4.59
CA LEU A 31 16.08 -10.71 4.47
C LEU A 31 14.59 -10.71 4.15
N HIS A 32 13.84 -9.81 4.77
CA HIS A 32 12.40 -9.66 4.59
C HIS A 32 12.03 -8.19 4.77
N HIS A 33 11.28 -7.63 3.82
CA HIS A 33 10.79 -6.27 3.96
C HIS A 33 9.56 -6.26 4.87
N ALA A 34 9.48 -5.26 5.75
CA ALA A 34 8.30 -5.07 6.55
C ALA A 34 7.10 -4.75 5.64
N LYS A 35 5.96 -5.33 5.97
CA LYS A 35 4.69 -4.99 5.33
C LYS A 35 4.01 -3.92 6.16
N VAL A 36 3.75 -2.78 5.53
CA VAL A 36 3.27 -1.59 6.21
C VAL A 36 2.03 -1.04 5.53
N ILE A 37 1.21 -0.33 6.30
CA ILE A 37 0.12 0.50 5.80
C ILE A 37 0.63 1.94 5.80
N VAL A 38 0.53 2.61 4.66
CA VAL A 38 0.96 4.01 4.48
C VAL A 38 -0.23 4.94 4.31
N SER A 39 -0.07 6.20 4.73
CA SER A 39 -1.01 7.27 4.42
C SER A 39 -0.98 7.57 2.92
N ALA A 40 -2.15 7.51 2.30
CA ALA A 40 -2.33 7.96 0.93
C ALA A 40 -2.44 9.48 0.91
N ALA A 41 -1.93 10.12 -0.15
CA ALA A 41 -2.32 11.50 -0.42
C ALA A 41 -3.84 11.54 -0.66
N PRO A 42 -4.53 12.62 -0.24
CA PRO A 42 -5.90 12.82 -0.67
C PRO A 42 -5.90 12.93 -2.20
N GLU A 43 -6.37 11.86 -2.86
CA GLU A 43 -6.57 11.86 -4.31
C GLU A 43 -7.54 13.00 -4.65
N PRO A 44 -7.23 13.89 -5.61
CA PRO A 44 -8.28 14.69 -6.23
C PRO A 44 -9.24 13.68 -6.86
N ARG A 45 -10.52 13.70 -6.44
CA ARG A 45 -11.55 12.79 -6.97
C ARG A 45 -11.50 12.78 -8.49
N ALA A 46 -11.01 11.68 -9.05
CA ALA A 46 -11.15 11.34 -10.45
C ALA A 46 -11.66 9.90 -10.47
N ASP A 47 -12.94 9.77 -10.84
CA ASP A 47 -13.62 8.50 -11.04
C ASP A 47 -12.79 7.61 -11.98
N SER A 48 -12.18 6.53 -11.46
CA SER A 48 -11.42 5.57 -12.26
C SER A 48 -12.19 4.25 -12.37
N GLU A 49 -12.95 4.10 -13.46
CA GLU A 49 -13.33 2.79 -13.97
C GLU A 49 -12.06 2.08 -14.47
N SER A 50 -11.63 1.04 -13.75
CA SER A 50 -10.54 0.17 -14.19
C SER A 50 -11.02 -0.71 -15.34
N VAL A 51 -10.63 -0.35 -16.57
CA VAL A 51 -10.75 -1.23 -17.75
C VAL A 51 -9.71 -2.35 -17.61
N GLU A 52 -10.19 -3.56 -17.32
CA GLU A 52 -9.44 -4.81 -17.37
C GLU A 52 -8.94 -5.06 -18.81
N LYS A 53 -7.62 -4.98 -19.01
CA LYS A 53 -6.95 -5.51 -20.21
C LYS A 53 -6.44 -6.90 -19.91
N ASN A 54 -7.29 -7.91 -20.09
CA ASN A 54 -6.84 -9.27 -20.34
C ASN A 54 -6.59 -9.38 -21.85
N LYS A 55 -5.33 -9.54 -22.26
CA LYS A 55 -4.98 -10.01 -23.61
C LYS A 55 -4.77 -11.51 -23.51
N ASP A 56 -5.82 -12.26 -23.82
CA ASP A 56 -5.68 -13.64 -24.26
C ASP A 56 -4.83 -13.66 -25.53
N VAL A 57 -3.73 -14.42 -25.52
CA VAL A 57 -2.98 -14.79 -26.73
C VAL A 57 -2.91 -16.31 -26.74
N GLU A 58 -3.90 -16.93 -27.38
CA GLU A 58 -3.72 -18.22 -28.04
C GLU A 58 -3.53 -17.96 -29.54
N GLU A 59 -2.48 -18.55 -30.12
CA GLU A 59 -2.51 -19.36 -31.36
C GLU A 59 -1.10 -19.48 -31.96
N THR A 60 -0.54 -20.70 -31.94
CA THR A 60 0.17 -21.32 -33.07
C THR A 60 0.34 -22.81 -32.83
#